data_AF-A0A3S3PDW5-F1
#
_entry.id   AF-A0A3S3PDW5-F1
#
_cell.length_a   1.000
_cell.length_b   1.000
_cell.length_c   1.000
_cell.angle_alpha   90.00
_cell.angle_beta   90.00
_cell.angle_gamma   90.00
#
_symmetry.space_group_name_H-M   'P 1'
#
loop_
_entity.id
_entity.type
_entity.pdbx_description
1 polymer ?
#
loop_
_entity_poly.entity_id
_entity_poly.type
_entity_poly.pdbx_seq_one_letter_code
_entity_poly.pdbx_strand_id
1 'polypeptide(L)' 'MSSFNWDDALKMVTTSDDMWESMEQAKSKLAKYKRITVKFFDEVHDLIADDVAQGDVALTGTERSQQFFLRNANR' A
#
# COMPACT_ATOMS: atom_id res chain seq x y z
N MET A 1 -9.43 8.21 11.82
CA MET A 1 -8.50 9.01 11.01
C MET A 1 -7.13 8.38 11.18
N SER A 2 -6.53 7.88 10.10
CA SER A 2 -5.24 7.19 10.15
C SER A 2 -4.14 8.21 10.39
N SER A 3 -3.32 7.98 11.42
CA SER A 3 -2.15 8.78 11.78
C SER A 3 -1.01 8.71 10.76
N PHE A 4 -1.11 7.83 9.77
CA PHE A 4 -0.13 7.67 8.70
C PHE A 4 -0.61 8.37 7.44
N ASN A 5 0.28 9.15 6.86
CA ASN A 5 0.08 9.79 5.57
C ASN A 5 1.19 9.37 4.60
N TRP A 6 0.94 9.57 3.30
CA TRP A 6 1.94 9.37 2.26
C TRP A 6 2.45 10.73 1.80
N ASP A 7 3.77 10.92 1.77
CA ASP A 7 4.39 12.07 1.14
C ASP A 7 4.84 11.69 -0.27
N ASP A 8 4.13 12.21 -1.27
CA ASP A 8 4.42 11.95 -2.68
C ASP A 8 5.71 12.58 -3.18
N ALA A 9 6.16 13.70 -2.58
CA ALA A 9 7.40 14.33 -3.00
C ALA A 9 8.62 13.54 -2.52
N LEU A 10 8.53 13.00 -1.30
CA LEU A 10 9.57 12.19 -0.68
C LEU A 10 9.40 10.69 -0.94
N LYS A 11 8.27 10.29 -1.55
CA LYS A 11 7.84 8.91 -1.79
C LYS A 11 8.04 8.03 -0.56
N MET A 12 7.48 8.46 0.57
CA MET A 12 7.62 7.77 1.86
C MET A 12 6.42 7.99 2.78
N VAL A 13 6.30 7.15 3.80
CA VAL A 13 5.28 7.31 4.85
C VAL A 13 5.70 8.40 5.82
N THR A 14 4.78 9.33 6.10
CA THR A 14 4.96 10.41 7.08
C THR A 14 3.95 10.31 8.21
N THR A 15 4.41 10.60 9.43
CA THR A 15 3.63 10.75 10.65
C THR A 15 4.48 11.50 11.67
N SER A 16 3.88 11.90 12.79
CA SER A 16 4.57 12.48 13.94
C SER A 16 5.56 11.49 14.59
N ASP A 17 6.59 12.03 15.23
CA ASP A 17 7.68 11.24 15.82
C ASP A 17 7.21 10.34 16.98
N ASP A 18 6.26 10.82 17.79
CA ASP A 18 5.63 10.06 18.87
C ASP A 18 4.94 8.78 18.37
N MET A 19 4.27 8.86 17.21
CA MET A 19 3.63 7.72 16.57
C MET A 19 4.66 6.73 16.01
N TRP A 20 5.75 7.23 15.43
CA TRP A 20 6.86 6.38 15.01
C TRP A 20 7.49 5.65 16.21
N GLU A 21 7.78 6.36 17.30
CA GLU A 21 8.36 5.77 18.51
C GLU A 21 7.43 4.70 19.11
N SER A 22 6.14 4.97 19.20
CA SER A 22 5.14 3.99 19.66
C SER A 22 5.11 2.75 18.76
N MET A 23 5.17 2.93 17.44
CA MET A 23 5.22 1.83 16.47
C MET A 23 6.50 1.01 16.58
N GLU A 24 7.65 1.66 16.73
CA GLU A 24 8.95 1.02 16.86
C GLU A 24 9.05 0.21 18.15
N GLN A 25 8.49 0.71 19.25
CA GLN A 25 8.35 -0.02 20.51
C GLN A 25 7.44 -1.25 20.35
N ALA A 26 6.31 -1.12 19.66
CA ALA A 26 5.37 -2.23 19.45
C ALA A 26 5.92 -3.28 18.48
N LYS A 27 6.65 -2.86 17.44
CA LYS A 27 7.16 -3.70 16.35
C LYS A 27 8.47 -3.15 15.80
N SER A 28 9.58 -3.47 16.47
CA SER A 28 10.93 -3.00 16.12
C SER A 28 11.33 -3.18 14.66
N LYS A 29 10.86 -4.25 14.00
CA LYS A 29 11.09 -4.51 12.57
C LYS A 29 10.55 -3.43 11.63
N LEU A 30 9.68 -2.54 12.12
CA LEU A 30 9.04 -1.50 11.33
C LEU A 30 9.84 -0.19 11.31
N ALA A 31 10.84 -0.03 12.19
CA ALA A 31 11.73 1.13 12.22
C ALA A 31 12.43 1.39 10.88
N LYS A 32 12.74 0.32 10.13
CA LYS A 32 13.36 0.43 8.80
C LYS A 32 12.50 1.18 7.78
N TYR A 33 11.18 1.24 7.98
CA TYR A 33 10.25 1.94 7.08
C TYR A 33 10.13 3.44 7.41
N LYS A 34 10.60 3.89 8.58
CA LYS A 34 10.58 5.33 8.95
C LYS A 34 11.38 6.20 7.98
N ARG A 35 12.43 5.65 7.37
CA ARG A 35 13.36 6.38 6.49
C ARG A 35 13.50 5.76 5.10
N ILE A 36 12.53 4.93 4.70
CA ILE A 36 12.57 4.31 3.38
C ILE A 36 11.88 5.20 2.34
N THR A 37 12.61 5.58 1.31
CA THR A 37 12.08 6.21 0.11
C THR A 37 11.80 5.11 -0.92
N VAL A 38 10.57 4.99 -1.36
CA VAL A 38 10.14 4.05 -2.41
C VAL A 38 10.05 4.80 -3.72
N LYS A 39 11.21 5.06 -4.35
CA LYS A 39 11.31 5.94 -5.52
C LYS A 39 10.39 5.59 -6.69
N PHE A 40 10.15 4.30 -6.88
CA PHE A 40 9.38 3.75 -7.98
C PHE A 40 7.97 3.36 -7.55
N PHE A 41 7.45 3.90 -6.44
CA PHE A 41 6.13 3.52 -5.90
C PHE A 41 5.00 3.62 -6.94
N ASP A 42 5.02 4.68 -7.76
CA ASP A 42 4.04 4.86 -8.83
C ASP A 42 4.26 3.81 -9.93
N GLU A 43 5.50 3.57 -10.35
CA GLU A 43 5.82 2.59 -11.39
C GLU A 43 5.63 1.12 -10.95
N VAL A 44 5.54 0.85 -9.65
CA VAL A 44 5.27 -0.51 -9.13
C VAL A 44 3.96 -1.04 -9.67
N HIS A 45 2.93 -0.21 -9.85
CA HIS A 45 1.68 -0.70 -10.43
C HIS A 45 1.88 -1.18 -11.86
N ASP A 46 2.62 -0.43 -12.68
CA ASP A 46 2.89 -0.80 -14.09
C ASP A 46 3.65 -2.13 -14.20
N LEU A 47 4.46 -2.47 -13.20
CA LEU A 47 5.26 -3.69 -13.21
C LEU A 47 4.52 -4.93 -12.68
N ILE A 48 3.65 -4.76 -11.67
CA ILE A 48 3.15 -5.89 -10.86
C ILE A 48 1.61 -6.02 -10.91
N ALA A 49 0.89 -4.97 -11.30
CA ALA A 49 -0.57 -4.97 -11.28
C ALA A 49 -1.19 -4.10 -12.39
N ASP A 50 -1.93 -4.73 -13.30
CA ASP A 50 -2.89 -4.05 -14.20
C ASP A 50 -4.03 -3.30 -13.45
N ASP A 51 -3.97 -3.25 -12.11
CA ASP A 51 -5.05 -2.79 -11.25
C ASP A 51 -4.49 -1.91 -10.12
N VAL A 52 -4.91 -0.64 -10.12
CA VAL A 52 -4.49 0.37 -9.15
C VAL A 52 -5.51 0.40 -8.01
N ALA A 53 -5.03 0.38 -6.76
CA ALA A 53 -5.91 0.53 -5.61
C ALA A 53 -6.52 1.94 -5.59
N GLN A 54 -7.79 2.07 -5.98
CA GLN A 54 -8.52 3.35 -6.03
C GLN A 54 -9.01 3.85 -4.66
N GLY A 55 -8.67 3.14 -3.57
CA GLY A 55 -9.17 3.43 -2.23
C GLY A 55 -10.47 2.71 -1.87
N ASP A 56 -10.98 1.86 -2.76
CA ASP A 56 -12.08 0.93 -2.47
C ASP A 56 -11.60 -0.31 -1.71
N VAL A 57 -12.56 -1.08 -1.18
CA VAL A 57 -12.27 -2.34 -0.47
C VAL A 57 -11.44 -3.25 -1.36
N ALA A 58 -10.22 -3.57 -0.91
CA ALA A 58 -9.34 -4.47 -1.64
C ALA A 58 -9.97 -5.86 -1.67
N LEU A 59 -10.35 -6.32 -2.87
CA LEU A 59 -10.77 -7.69 -3.09
C LEU A 59 -9.63 -8.64 -2.73
N THR A 60 -9.98 -9.68 -1.97
CA THR A 60 -9.11 -10.82 -1.70
C THR A 60 -8.76 -11.54 -3.01
N GLY A 61 -7.67 -12.32 -3.01
CA GLY A 61 -7.26 -13.08 -4.20
C GLY A 61 -8.35 -14.02 -4.72
N THR A 62 -9.19 -14.56 -3.84
CA THR A 62 -10.36 -15.39 -4.19
C THR A 62 -11.42 -14.59 -4.95
N GLU A 63 -11.79 -13.42 -4.44
CA GLU A 63 -12.79 -12.55 -5.07
C GLU A 63 -12.33 -12.04 -6.44
N ARG A 64 -11.03 -11.70 -6.57
CA ARG A 64 -10.44 -11.32 -7.87
C ARG A 64 -10.52 -12.46 -8.88
N SER A 65 -10.23 -13.68 -8.45
CA SER A 65 -10.26 -14.87 -9.33
C SER A 65 -11.68 -15.13 -9.86
N GLN A 66 -12.70 -14.94 -9.00
CA GLN A 66 -14.11 -15.07 -9.39
C GLN A 66 -14.54 -13.97 -10.36
N GLN A 67 -14.20 -12.71 -10.10
CA GLN A 67 -14.50 -11.62 -11.04
C GLN A 67 -13.84 -11.80 -12.40
N PHE A 68 -12.57 -12.21 -12.45
CA PHE A 68 -11.88 -12.51 -13.70
C PHE A 68 -12.62 -13.60 -14.48
N PHE A 69 -13.04 -14.67 -13.80
CA PHE A 69 -13.80 -15.73 -14.44
C PHE A 69 -15.15 -15.25 -14.96
N LEU A 70 -15.92 -14.50 -14.15
CA LEU A 70 -17.23 -13.96 -14.54
C LEU A 70 -17.15 -12.98 -15.71
N ARG A 71 -16.12 -12.13 -15.74
CA ARG A 71 -15.87 -11.17 -16.83
C ARG A 71 -15.56 -11.88 -18.15
N ASN A 72 -14.84 -12.99 -18.10
CA ASN A 72 -14.44 -13.73 -19.30
C ASN A 72 -15.45 -14.81 -19.71
N ALA A 73 -16.36 -15.22 -18.82
CA ALA A 73 -17.45 -16.15 -19.12
C ALA A 73 -18.64 -15.50 -19.84
N ASN A 74 -18.77 -14.17 -19.77
CA ASN A 74 -19.82 -13.39 -20.44
C ASN A 74 -19.35 -12.75 -21.76
N ARG A 75 -18.29 -13.29 -22.39
CA ARG A 75 -17.74 -12.79 -23.65
C ARG A 75 -17.94 -13.78 -24.79
#